data_AF-A0A4P8IT88-F1
#
_entry.id   AF-A0A4P8IT88-F1
#
_cell.length_a   1.000
_cell.length_b   1.000
_cell.length_c   1.000
_cell.angle_alpha   90.00
_cell.angle_beta   90.00
_cell.angle_gamma   90.00
#
_symmetry.space_group_name_H-M   'P 1'
#
loop_
_entity.id
_entity.type
_entity.pdbx_description
1 polymer ?
#
loop_
_entity_poly.entity_id
_entity_poly.type
_entity_poly.pdbx_seq_one_letter_code
_entity_poly.pdbx_strand_id
1 'polypeptide(L)'
;MTSDALGQTGSVQGKKIMWDCTNALKPDLSGLAIGTTTSGAEEIAKLAPWATVVKAIPPFAEMLHSPSMLIGEHRPNVFVCSDDADARAVIARLVDEIGAQPVDAGPLALARYAEPAAMLLVQLAYQQGLGARIGLSLLHEPPRGASDGPRS
;
A
#
# COMPACT_ATOMS: atom_id res chain seq x y z
N MET A 1 -15.74 8.07 -9.48
CA MET A 1 -14.39 8.49 -9.02
C MET A 1 -13.28 7.64 -9.64
N THR A 2 -13.13 6.34 -9.33
CA THR A 2 -12.03 5.53 -9.92
C THR A 2 -12.21 5.28 -11.43
N SER A 3 -13.43 4.97 -11.89
CA SER A 3 -13.72 4.82 -13.32
C SER A 3 -13.47 6.11 -14.11
N ASP A 4 -13.80 7.26 -13.52
CA ASP A 4 -13.61 8.57 -14.18
C ASP A 4 -12.14 8.95 -14.26
N ALA A 5 -11.33 8.58 -13.26
CA ALA A 5 -9.89 8.78 -13.27
C ALA A 5 -9.20 7.88 -14.32
N LEU A 6 -9.61 6.62 -14.43
CA LEU A 6 -9.12 5.70 -15.47
C LEU A 6 -9.51 6.17 -16.88
N GLY A 7 -10.69 6.77 -17.05
CA GLY A 7 -11.12 7.34 -18.34
C GLY A 7 -10.25 8.51 -18.81
N GLN A 8 -9.56 9.20 -17.91
CA GLN A 8 -8.73 10.37 -18.21
C GLN A 8 -7.29 10.01 -18.64
N THR A 9 -6.86 8.74 -18.54
CA THR A 9 -5.47 8.35 -18.85
C THR A 9 -5.15 8.37 -20.35
N GLY A 10 -6.13 8.58 -21.22
CA GLY A 10 -5.97 8.55 -22.67
C GLY A 10 -5.48 7.18 -23.19
N SER A 11 -5.03 7.13 -24.45
CA SER A 11 -4.40 5.93 -25.02
C SER A 11 -2.98 5.77 -24.46
N VAL A 12 -2.76 4.74 -23.66
CA VAL A 12 -1.44 4.40 -23.13
C VAL A 12 -0.81 3.28 -23.96
N GLN A 13 0.35 3.53 -24.58
CA GLN A 13 1.08 2.50 -25.33
C GLN A 13 1.82 1.55 -24.40
N GLY A 14 1.59 0.25 -24.59
CA GLY A 14 2.20 -0.83 -23.82
C GLY A 14 1.64 -0.96 -22.39
N LYS A 15 1.91 -2.11 -21.76
CA LYS A 15 1.48 -2.35 -20.38
C LYS A 15 2.25 -1.45 -19.42
N LYS A 16 1.56 -0.71 -18.55
CA LYS A 16 2.17 0.15 -17.52
C LYS A 16 2.00 -0.42 -16.13
N ILE A 17 2.89 -0.05 -15.22
CA ILE A 17 2.69 -0.28 -13.79
C ILE A 17 1.73 0.80 -13.27
N MET A 18 0.64 0.40 -12.64
CA MET A 18 -0.29 1.28 -11.96
C MET A 18 -0.16 1.07 -10.45
N TRP A 19 0.40 2.06 -9.77
CA TRP A 19 0.44 2.09 -8.31
C TRP A 19 -0.93 2.51 -7.78
N ASP A 20 -1.68 1.55 -7.27
CA ASP A 20 -2.93 1.79 -6.57
C ASP A 20 -2.66 2.14 -5.09
N CYS A 21 -2.78 3.43 -4.77
CA CYS A 21 -2.70 3.98 -3.42
C CYS A 21 -4.08 4.10 -2.74
N THR A 22 -5.17 3.67 -3.38
CA THR A 22 -6.51 3.91 -2.86
C THR A 22 -6.77 3.11 -1.59
N ASN A 23 -7.56 3.67 -0.69
CA ASN A 23 -8.28 2.90 0.32
C ASN A 23 -9.75 2.97 -0.08
N ALA A 24 -10.41 1.84 -0.35
CA ALA A 24 -11.78 1.79 -0.83
C ALA A 24 -12.76 2.09 0.31
N LEU A 25 -12.69 3.31 0.85
CA LEU A 25 -13.46 3.77 2.01
C LEU A 25 -14.86 4.20 1.61
N LYS A 26 -15.82 4.00 2.51
CA LYS A 26 -17.12 4.69 2.43
C LYS A 26 -16.91 6.20 2.66
N PRO A 27 -17.76 7.06 2.07
CA PRO A 27 -17.64 8.52 2.24
C PRO A 27 -17.69 8.99 3.71
N ASP A 28 -18.41 8.26 4.56
CA ASP A 28 -18.53 8.54 5.99
C ASP A 28 -17.40 7.95 6.84
N LEU A 29 -16.41 7.30 6.21
CA LEU A 29 -15.29 6.60 6.84
C LEU A 29 -15.73 5.48 7.82
N SER A 30 -16.99 5.04 7.79
CA SER A 30 -17.52 3.99 8.68
C SER A 30 -16.96 2.60 8.38
N GLY A 31 -16.30 2.44 7.24
CA GLY A 31 -15.70 1.18 6.82
C GLY A 31 -15.31 1.19 5.34
N LEU A 32 -15.05 -0.01 4.82
CA LEU A 32 -14.78 -0.23 3.40
C LEU A 32 -16.08 -0.19 2.57
N ALA A 33 -16.00 0.44 1.40
CA ALA A 33 -16.98 0.37 0.33
C ALA A 33 -16.86 -0.93 -0.48
N ILE A 34 -15.65 -1.51 -0.56
CA ILE A 34 -15.34 -2.76 -1.27
C ILE A 34 -14.49 -3.64 -0.35
N GLY A 35 -14.86 -4.92 -0.19
CA GLY A 35 -14.20 -5.87 0.70
C GLY A 35 -15.20 -6.84 1.34
N THR A 36 -14.79 -7.95 1.94
CA THR A 36 -13.44 -8.55 2.00
C THR A 36 -13.27 -9.73 1.05
N THR A 37 -14.28 -10.06 0.23
CA THR A 37 -14.23 -11.13 -0.77
C THR A 37 -13.57 -10.71 -2.09
N THR A 38 -13.41 -9.40 -2.30
CA THR A 38 -12.65 -8.72 -3.36
C THR A 38 -11.96 -7.50 -2.75
N SER A 39 -11.25 -6.69 -3.54
CA SER A 39 -10.57 -5.47 -3.11
C SER A 39 -10.73 -4.36 -4.16
N GLY A 40 -10.53 -3.10 -3.75
CA GLY A 40 -10.51 -1.98 -4.69
C GLY A 40 -9.46 -2.18 -5.80
N ALA A 41 -8.29 -2.71 -5.44
CA ALA A 41 -7.22 -3.02 -6.39
C ALA A 41 -7.64 -4.07 -7.44
N GLU A 42 -8.38 -5.10 -7.04
CA GLU A 42 -8.91 -6.11 -7.97
C GLU A 42 -9.98 -5.53 -8.91
N GLU A 43 -10.85 -4.63 -8.43
CA GLU A 43 -11.80 -3.93 -9.30
C GLU A 43 -11.09 -2.98 -10.28
N ILE A 44 -10.03 -2.30 -9.85
CA ILE A 44 -9.19 -1.47 -10.73
C ILE A 44 -8.55 -2.35 -11.82
N ALA A 45 -8.02 -3.52 -11.46
CA ALA A 45 -7.40 -4.42 -12.42
C ALA A 45 -8.38 -4.88 -13.52
N LYS A 46 -9.65 -5.12 -13.17
CA LYS A 46 -10.71 -5.44 -14.16
C LYS A 46 -10.99 -4.26 -15.10
N LEU A 47 -10.97 -3.03 -14.58
CA LEU A 47 -11.24 -1.81 -15.34
C LEU A 47 -10.05 -1.33 -16.17
N ALA A 48 -8.83 -1.72 -15.79
CA ALA A 48 -7.59 -1.32 -16.43
C ALA A 48 -6.77 -2.54 -16.90
N PRO A 49 -7.27 -3.36 -17.84
CA PRO A 49 -6.53 -4.52 -18.36
C PRO A 49 -5.24 -4.14 -19.09
N TRP A 50 -5.10 -2.86 -19.46
CA TRP A 50 -3.90 -2.26 -20.03
C TRP A 50 -2.78 -2.04 -18.98
N ALA A 51 -3.06 -2.19 -17.69
CA ALA A 51 -2.11 -1.95 -16.61
C ALA A 51 -1.78 -3.24 -15.83
N THR A 52 -0.58 -3.28 -15.28
CA THR A 52 -0.21 -4.14 -14.16
C THR A 52 -0.49 -3.36 -12.88
N VAL A 53 -1.57 -3.72 -12.18
CA VAL A 53 -1.96 -3.07 -10.92
C VAL A 53 -1.08 -3.57 -9.79
N VAL A 54 -0.55 -2.64 -8.99
CA VAL A 54 0.21 -2.91 -7.78
C VAL A 54 -0.44 -2.14 -6.64
N LYS A 55 -0.94 -2.85 -5.64
CA LYS A 55 -1.48 -2.26 -4.42
C LYS A 55 -0.36 -1.97 -3.44
N ALA A 56 -0.27 -0.72 -3.01
CA ALA A 56 0.55 -0.31 -1.86
C ALA A 56 0.01 1.01 -1.33
N ILE A 57 -0.56 1.01 -0.12
CA ILE A 57 -1.11 2.23 0.48
C ILE A 57 0.01 2.92 1.27
N PRO A 58 0.44 4.13 0.89
CA PRO A 58 1.46 4.85 1.64
C PRO A 58 0.93 5.33 3.01
N PRO A 59 1.80 5.76 3.93
CA PRO A 59 1.39 6.42 5.17
C PRO A 59 0.50 7.65 4.92
N PHE A 60 -0.20 8.12 5.96
CA PHE A 60 -1.05 9.31 5.89
C PHE A 60 -0.31 10.54 5.32
N ALA A 61 -1.05 11.42 4.64
CA ALA A 61 -0.49 12.59 3.97
C ALA A 61 0.31 13.49 4.93
N GLU A 62 -0.17 13.65 6.16
CA GLU A 62 0.50 14.39 7.24
C GLU A 62 1.89 13.83 7.55
N MET A 63 2.08 12.51 7.42
CA MET A 63 3.37 11.86 7.58
C MET A 63 4.24 12.02 6.33
N LEU A 64 3.66 11.90 5.13
CA LEU A 64 4.37 12.15 3.85
C LEU A 64 4.93 13.57 3.74
N HIS A 65 4.26 14.56 4.35
CA HIS A 65 4.72 15.96 4.40
C HIS A 65 5.62 16.27 5.60
N SER A 66 5.95 15.27 6.42
CA SER A 66 6.85 15.42 7.56
C SER A 66 8.31 15.37 7.12
N PRO A 67 9.25 16.04 7.81
CA PRO A 67 10.69 15.88 7.57
C PRO A 67 11.19 14.45 7.84
N SER A 68 10.42 13.60 8.52
CA SER A 68 10.79 12.22 8.79
C SER A 68 9.58 11.27 8.81
N MET A 69 9.75 10.15 8.11
CA MET A 69 8.86 8.98 8.14
C MET A 69 9.03 8.12 9.39
N LEU A 70 9.99 8.43 10.27
CA LEU A 70 10.21 7.64 11.47
C LEU A 70 9.09 7.85 12.50
N ILE A 71 8.61 6.73 13.04
CA ILE A 71 7.76 6.64 14.22
C ILE A 71 8.64 6.04 15.31
N GLY A 72 9.19 6.88 16.18
CA GLY A 72 10.31 6.48 17.03
C GLY A 72 11.52 6.14 16.17
N GLU A 73 12.01 4.90 16.26
CA GLU A 73 13.15 4.40 15.47
C GLU A 73 12.71 3.56 14.25
N HIS A 74 11.40 3.42 14.01
CA HIS A 74 10.87 2.53 12.99
C HIS A 74 10.29 3.27 11.80
N ARG A 75 10.51 2.72 10.60
CA ARG A 75 9.79 3.11 9.38
C ARG A 75 8.47 2.31 9.32
N PRO A 76 7.33 2.94 8.98
CA PRO A 76 6.08 2.22 8.84
C PRO A 76 6.15 1.21 7.70
N ASN A 77 5.63 -0.01 7.91
CA ASN A 77 5.56 -1.00 6.85
C ASN A 77 4.45 -0.68 5.85
N VAL A 78 4.76 -0.85 4.56
CA VAL A 78 3.81 -0.76 3.46
C VAL A 78 3.83 -2.09 2.70
N PHE A 79 2.69 -2.78 2.69
CA PHE A 79 2.51 -4.06 2.04
C PHE A 79 2.27 -3.86 0.54
N VAL A 80 3.06 -4.52 -0.30
CA VAL A 80 3.05 -4.39 -1.76
C VAL A 80 2.47 -5.68 -2.37
N CYS A 81 1.32 -5.58 -3.06
CA CYS A 81 0.60 -6.73 -3.64
C CYS A 81 0.43 -6.56 -5.15
N SER A 82 0.80 -7.57 -5.94
CA SER A 82 0.56 -7.65 -7.39
C SER A 82 0.84 -9.05 -7.91
N ASP A 83 0.23 -9.44 -9.02
CA ASP A 83 0.50 -10.73 -9.66
C ASP A 83 1.80 -10.72 -10.49
N ASP A 84 2.45 -9.56 -10.62
CA ASP A 84 3.69 -9.36 -11.36
C ASP A 84 4.83 -8.99 -10.40
N ALA A 85 5.83 -9.86 -10.27
CA ALA A 85 6.91 -9.70 -9.30
C ALA A 85 7.83 -8.51 -9.62
N ASP A 86 8.07 -8.22 -10.90
CA ASP A 86 8.91 -7.09 -11.32
C ASP A 86 8.20 -5.77 -11.00
N ALA A 87 6.89 -5.70 -11.24
CA ALA A 87 6.08 -4.55 -10.86
C ALA A 87 6.06 -4.32 -9.35
N ARG A 88 5.96 -5.38 -8.52
CA ARG A 88 6.12 -5.25 -7.07
C ARG A 88 7.49 -4.72 -6.69
N ALA A 89 8.56 -5.20 -7.31
CA ALA A 89 9.92 -4.75 -7.03
C ALA A 89 10.15 -3.26 -7.41
N VAL A 90 9.48 -2.77 -8.45
CA VAL A 90 9.49 -1.34 -8.81
C VAL A 90 8.78 -0.51 -7.73
N ILE A 91 7.57 -0.88 -7.34
CA ILE A 91 6.81 -0.13 -6.32
C ILE A 91 7.46 -0.24 -4.94
N ALA A 92 8.02 -1.38 -4.58
CA ALA A 92 8.76 -1.55 -3.33
C ALA A 92 9.94 -0.56 -3.24
N ARG A 93 10.65 -0.31 -4.34
CA ARG A 93 11.70 0.72 -4.39
C ARG A 93 11.15 2.12 -4.18
N LEU A 94 10.04 2.47 -4.82
CA LEU A 94 9.41 3.78 -4.62
C LEU A 94 8.93 3.97 -3.18
N VAL A 95 8.37 2.92 -2.56
CA VAL A 95 8.00 2.89 -1.15
C VAL A 95 9.21 3.11 -0.24
N ASP A 96 10.34 2.50 -0.57
CA ASP A 96 11.61 2.71 0.15
C ASP A 96 12.11 4.16 0.02
N GLU A 97 12.08 4.71 -1.21
CA GLU A 97 12.50 6.08 -1.52
C GLU A 97 11.66 7.15 -0.80
N ILE A 98 10.37 6.91 -0.57
CA ILE A 98 9.53 7.81 0.25
C ILE A 98 9.77 7.65 1.76
N GLY A 99 10.68 6.77 2.18
CA GLY A 99 11.07 6.58 3.58
C GLY A 99 10.23 5.57 4.36
N ALA A 100 9.32 4.83 3.72
CA ALA A 100 8.56 3.73 4.33
C ALA A 100 9.23 2.37 4.10
N GLN A 101 8.95 1.36 4.92
CA GLN A 101 9.55 0.03 4.77
C GLN A 101 8.67 -0.85 3.87
N PRO A 102 9.08 -1.16 2.62
CA PRO A 102 8.30 -2.05 1.78
C PRO A 102 8.31 -3.48 2.34
N VAL A 103 7.18 -4.16 2.19
CA VAL A 103 7.01 -5.60 2.43
C VAL A 103 6.39 -6.20 1.17
N ASP A 104 7.12 -7.07 0.48
CA ASP A 104 6.51 -7.86 -0.60
C ASP A 104 5.48 -8.82 0.01
N ALA A 105 4.21 -8.53 -0.23
CA ALA A 105 3.11 -9.35 0.28
C ALA A 105 2.77 -10.50 -0.67
N GLY A 106 3.16 -10.42 -1.96
CA GLY A 106 2.84 -11.41 -2.98
C GLY A 106 1.65 -11.01 -3.87
N PRO A 107 0.74 -11.95 -4.22
CA PRO A 107 -0.27 -11.75 -5.27
C PRO A 107 -1.26 -10.63 -4.96
N LEU A 108 -1.90 -10.08 -6.01
CA LEU A 108 -2.83 -8.95 -5.88
C LEU A 108 -4.02 -9.29 -4.96
N ALA A 109 -4.42 -10.56 -4.88
CA ALA A 109 -5.47 -11.04 -3.99
C ALA A 109 -5.22 -10.73 -2.49
N LEU A 110 -3.98 -10.48 -2.08
CA LEU A 110 -3.67 -10.09 -0.69
C LEU A 110 -4.00 -8.62 -0.39
N ALA A 111 -4.34 -7.82 -1.41
CA ALA A 111 -4.96 -6.51 -1.22
C ALA A 111 -6.25 -6.59 -0.39
N ARG A 112 -6.95 -7.73 -0.42
CA ARG A 112 -8.13 -8.02 0.42
C ARG A 112 -7.84 -7.97 1.92
N TYR A 113 -6.57 -8.06 2.33
CA TYR A 113 -6.12 -7.92 3.72
C TYR A 113 -5.41 -6.58 3.96
N ALA A 114 -4.62 -6.11 3.00
CA ALA A 114 -3.92 -4.83 3.10
C ALA A 114 -4.88 -3.63 3.20
N GLU A 115 -5.98 -3.64 2.43
CA GLU A 115 -7.01 -2.59 2.49
C GLU A 115 -7.73 -2.54 3.85
N PRO A 116 -8.22 -3.65 4.42
CA PRO A 116 -8.72 -3.66 5.80
C PRO A 116 -7.70 -3.21 6.85
N ALA A 117 -6.42 -3.56 6.69
CA ALA A 117 -5.38 -3.11 7.62
C ALA A 117 -5.20 -1.57 7.57
N ALA A 118 -5.27 -0.98 6.38
CA ALA A 118 -5.28 0.48 6.23
C ALA A 118 -6.57 1.11 6.80
N MET A 119 -7.74 0.48 6.62
CA MET A 119 -8.99 0.90 7.26
C MET A 119 -8.88 0.90 8.79
N LEU A 120 -8.23 -0.11 9.37
CA LEU A 120 -7.97 -0.15 10.81
C LEU A 120 -7.12 1.05 11.24
N LEU A 121 -6.05 1.39 10.51
CA LEU A 121 -5.26 2.60 10.79
C LEU A 121 -6.12 3.87 10.72
N VAL A 122 -7.01 4.00 9.73
CA VAL A 122 -7.94 5.15 9.62
C VAL A 122 -8.81 5.28 10.88
N GLN A 123 -9.37 4.17 11.37
CA GLN A 123 -10.18 4.16 12.59
C GLN A 123 -9.35 4.56 13.82
N LEU A 124 -8.15 4.00 13.96
CA LEU A 124 -7.25 4.32 15.07
C LEU A 124 -6.83 5.79 15.06
N ALA A 125 -6.42 6.30 13.90
CA ALA A 125 -5.97 7.68 13.75
C ALA A 125 -7.08 8.69 14.10
N TYR A 126 -8.26 8.53 13.49
CA TYR A 126 -9.29 9.57 13.51
C TYR A 126 -10.43 9.29 14.50
N GLN A 127 -10.91 8.05 14.63
CA GLN A 127 -12.01 7.74 15.56
C GLN A 127 -11.52 7.52 16.99
N GLN A 128 -10.33 6.92 17.15
CA GLN A 128 -9.74 6.70 18.47
C GLN A 128 -8.76 7.81 18.90
N GLY A 129 -8.49 8.78 18.02
CA GLY A 129 -7.70 9.97 18.35
C GLY A 129 -6.19 9.73 18.53
N LEU A 130 -5.65 8.63 18.00
CA LEU A 130 -4.20 8.37 18.02
C LEU A 130 -3.40 9.30 17.09
N GLY A 131 -4.09 9.98 16.17
CA GLY A 131 -3.49 10.90 15.20
C GLY A 131 -2.89 10.20 13.99
N ALA A 132 -2.54 11.00 12.97
CA ALA A 132 -2.06 10.51 11.67
C ALA A 132 -0.61 9.99 11.70
N ARG A 133 0.13 10.15 12.81
CA ARG A 133 1.49 9.61 12.96
C ARG A 133 1.49 8.21 13.55
N ILE A 134 0.86 7.28 12.83
CA ILE A 134 0.80 5.86 13.18
C ILE A 134 1.13 5.00 11.95
N GLY A 135 1.53 3.76 12.17
CA GLY A 135 1.85 2.83 11.10
C GLY A 135 1.83 1.39 11.57
N LEU A 136 1.85 0.45 10.63
CA LEU A 136 1.98 -0.97 10.92
C LEU A 136 3.45 -1.35 11.01
N SER A 137 3.73 -2.34 11.86
CA SER A 137 5.04 -3.00 11.92
C SER A 137 4.86 -4.51 11.73
N LEU A 138 5.55 -5.08 10.75
CA LEU A 138 5.69 -6.53 10.60
C LEU A 138 6.93 -6.97 11.36
N LEU A 139 6.72 -7.76 12.41
CA LEU A 139 7.79 -8.36 13.20
C LEU A 139 7.93 -9.82 12.79
N HIS A 140 9.13 -10.22 12.38
CA HIS A 140 9.45 -11.61 12.09
C HIS A 140 10.92 -11.89 12.43
N GLU A 141 11.24 -13.15 12.77
CA GLU A 141 12.64 -13.56 12.86
C GLU A 141 13.28 -13.51 11.47
N PRO A 142 14.55 -13.11 11.35
CA PRO A 142 15.28 -13.25 10.10
C PRO A 142 15.33 -14.74 9.70
N PRO A 143 15.37 -15.06 8.39
CA PRO A 143 15.52 -16.43 7.94
C PRO A 143 16.74 -17.08 8.61
N ARG A 144 16.57 -18.27 9.20
CA ARG A 144 17.68 -19.00 9.82
C ARG A 144 18.79 -19.18 8.77
N GLY A 145 19.93 -18.53 8.99
CA GLY A 145 21.10 -18.59 8.10
C GLY A 145 21.54 -17.26 7.46
N ALA A 146 20.78 -16.18 7.61
CA ALA A 146 21.28 -14.83 7.31
C ALA A 146 22.15 -14.36 8.48
N SER A 147 23.45 -14.63 8.43
CA SER A 147 24.41 -14.05 9.38
C SER A 147 24.40 -12.53 9.23
N ASP A 148 24.20 -11.81 10.34
CA ASP A 148 24.50 -10.38 10.44
C ASP A 148 25.94 -10.15 9.94
N GLY A 149 26.05 -9.58 8.75
CA GLY A 149 27.31 -8.99 8.29
C GLY A 149 27.73 -7.88 9.25
N PRO A 150 29.04 -7.59 9.37
CA PRO A 150 29.55 -6.74 10.43
C PRO A 150 28.94 -5.34 10.33
N ARG A 151 28.34 -4.88 11.43
CA ARG A 151 28.01 -3.47 11.63
C ARG A 151 29.33 -2.72 11.77
N SER A 152 29.71 -1.97 10.72
CA SER A 152 30.79 -0.97 10.76
C SER A 152 30.33 0.30 11.46
#